data_AF-A0A139XNS2-F1
#
_entry.id   AF-A0A139XNS2-F1
#
_cell.length_a   1.000
_cell.length_b   1.000
_cell.length_c   1.000
_cell.angle_alpha   90.00
_cell.angle_beta   90.00
_cell.angle_gamma   90.00
#
_symmetry.space_group_name_H-M   'P 1'
#
loop_
_entity.id
_entity.type
_entity.pdbx_description
1 polymer ?
#
loop_
_entity_poly.entity_id
_entity_poly.type
_entity_poly.pdbx_seq_one_letter_code
_entity_poly.pdbx_strand_id
1 'polypeptide(L)'
;AGVVEFGGTSAQVVFPLAPTDVLPSSVKAVNLQRERFLPKRYPSADVISVSFMHLGVDSSTGLFLKQLCSDEEFLIDGVCYNPCFFKGYQQACSAGAVSINHVDGTVTVSGDMRRNKLKPIATYCSETNPEIGMKAINELQCRENKIDPQHPLEERVAIEGCTKIVGTGDFDRCQEQVERILISPKYPLPANSEATSSGFESLGQVFKFVSTNAPMVVTGWAMVAAIRLLVKAGVLSSSFSGGSVELEKASKAFCAASVKVLKGIGPVLYLPDKFQEKLNSQNHDICKTLALNAALVAHMEAAEKGPVSISWEKGVKDEKGQQVAELGWQVGAILQQVLHVQLWSNVAYETGWTHNLSLE
;
A
#
# COMPACT_ATOMS: atom_id res chain seq x y z
N ALA A 1 13.60 -12.08 9.06
CA ALA A 1 12.90 -10.78 9.11
C ALA A 1 11.53 -10.95 8.48
N GLY A 2 10.53 -10.20 8.94
CA GLY A 2 9.30 -10.00 8.17
C GLY A 2 9.45 -8.86 7.18
N VAL A 3 8.57 -8.83 6.18
CA VAL A 3 8.51 -7.82 5.13
C VAL A 3 7.11 -7.25 5.03
N VAL A 4 7.03 -5.94 4.84
CA VAL A 4 5.81 -5.22 4.49
C VAL A 4 6.08 -4.49 3.17
N GLU A 5 5.57 -5.01 2.06
CA GLU A 5 5.79 -4.45 0.73
C GLU A 5 4.54 -3.72 0.24
N PHE A 6 4.68 -2.46 -0.16
CA PHE A 6 3.59 -1.70 -0.78
C PHE A 6 3.88 -1.49 -2.26
N GLY A 7 3.18 -2.25 -3.10
CA GLY A 7 3.19 -2.11 -4.56
C GLY A 7 2.16 -1.09 -5.06
N GLY A 8 2.03 -0.97 -6.38
CA GLY A 8 1.00 -0.11 -6.99
C GLY A 8 -0.43 -0.64 -6.77
N THR A 9 -0.61 -1.95 -6.86
CA THR A 9 -1.92 -2.61 -6.88
C THR A 9 -2.31 -3.30 -5.59
N SER A 10 -1.36 -3.62 -4.71
CA SER A 10 -1.61 -4.29 -3.43
C SER A 10 -0.49 -3.97 -2.43
N ALA A 11 -0.73 -4.30 -1.17
CA ALA A 11 0.32 -4.40 -0.15
C ALA A 11 0.36 -5.81 0.43
N GLN A 12 1.58 -6.31 0.69
CA GLN A 12 1.85 -7.65 1.17
C GLN A 12 2.52 -7.57 2.54
N VAL A 13 2.08 -8.41 3.46
CA VAL A 13 2.68 -8.54 4.79
C VAL A 13 3.01 -10.00 5.03
N VAL A 14 4.30 -10.28 5.18
CA VAL A 14 4.80 -11.64 5.41
C VAL A 14 5.79 -11.64 6.56
N PHE A 15 5.51 -12.35 7.64
CA PHE A 15 6.42 -12.46 8.78
C PHE A 15 6.33 -13.81 9.48
N PRO A 16 7.40 -14.26 10.16
CA PRO A 16 7.40 -15.56 10.83
C PRO A 16 6.46 -15.57 12.04
N LEU A 17 5.73 -16.67 12.18
CA LEU A 17 4.89 -16.96 13.35
C LEU A 17 5.75 -17.59 14.46
N ALA A 18 5.55 -17.19 15.72
CA ALA A 18 6.25 -17.86 16.81
C ALA A 18 5.59 -19.23 17.10
N PRO A 19 6.37 -20.28 17.45
CA PRO A 19 5.80 -21.62 17.70
C PRO A 19 4.75 -21.69 18.82
N THR A 20 4.74 -20.70 19.72
CA THR A 20 3.80 -20.61 20.85
C THR A 20 2.55 -19.79 20.54
N ASP A 21 2.46 -19.19 19.36
CA ASP A 21 1.32 -18.35 18.99
C ASP A 21 0.09 -19.19 18.66
N VAL A 22 -1.05 -18.81 19.25
CA VAL A 22 -2.35 -19.42 18.96
C VAL A 22 -3.13 -18.47 18.06
N LEU A 23 -3.41 -18.93 16.85
CA LEU A 23 -4.16 -18.16 15.87
C LEU A 23 -5.68 -18.32 16.08
N PRO A 24 -6.48 -17.26 15.77
CA PRO A 24 -7.91 -17.42 15.60
C PRO A 24 -8.25 -18.54 14.61
N SER A 25 -9.33 -19.27 14.83
CA SER A 25 -9.70 -20.43 14.01
C SER A 25 -10.04 -20.09 12.55
N SER A 26 -10.35 -18.83 12.26
CA SER A 26 -10.66 -18.33 10.92
C SER A 26 -9.42 -18.00 10.09
N VAL A 27 -8.23 -17.99 10.69
CA VAL A 27 -6.96 -17.69 10.00
C VAL A 27 -5.98 -18.86 10.15
N LYS A 28 -5.00 -18.93 9.24
CA LYS A 28 -4.00 -20.02 9.24
C LYS A 28 -2.58 -19.50 9.04
N ALA A 29 -1.62 -20.25 9.56
CA ALA A 29 -0.24 -20.11 9.16
C ALA A 29 -0.01 -20.77 7.79
N VAL A 30 0.82 -20.13 6.97
CA VAL A 30 1.29 -20.67 5.69
C VAL A 30 2.64 -21.31 5.93
N ASN A 31 2.76 -22.61 5.69
CA ASN A 31 4.02 -23.34 5.84
C ASN A 31 4.75 -23.38 4.49
N LEU A 32 5.92 -22.76 4.40
CA LEU A 32 6.64 -22.60 3.12
C LEU A 32 7.08 -23.94 2.52
N GLN A 33 7.32 -24.97 3.32
CA GLN A 33 7.65 -26.31 2.83
C GLN A 33 6.43 -27.04 2.30
N ARG A 34 5.30 -26.96 3.01
CA ARG A 34 4.03 -27.58 2.60
C ARG A 34 3.54 -27.01 1.28
N GLU A 35 3.62 -25.69 1.13
CA GLU A 35 3.25 -24.98 -0.10
C GLU A 35 4.36 -24.99 -1.18
N ARG A 36 5.46 -25.71 -0.96
CA ARG A 36 6.58 -25.89 -1.90
C ARG A 36 7.30 -24.59 -2.32
N PHE A 37 7.29 -23.56 -1.48
CA PHE A 37 8.14 -22.39 -1.65
C PHE A 37 9.58 -22.65 -1.20
N LEU A 38 9.79 -23.51 -0.19
CA LEU A 38 11.11 -23.91 0.30
C LEU A 38 11.25 -25.44 0.35
N PRO A 39 12.42 -26.00 0.02
CA PRO A 39 12.64 -27.44 0.12
C PRO A 39 12.83 -27.88 1.57
N LYS A 40 12.51 -29.14 1.87
CA LYS A 40 12.55 -29.75 3.23
C LYS A 40 13.91 -29.68 3.94
N ARG A 41 15.00 -29.42 3.22
CA ARG A 41 16.35 -29.26 3.81
C ARG A 41 16.51 -27.94 4.57
N TYR A 42 15.65 -26.95 4.33
CA TYR A 42 15.61 -25.71 5.11
C TYR A 42 14.73 -25.90 6.35
N PRO A 43 15.03 -25.18 7.46
CA PRO A 43 14.19 -25.19 8.66
C PRO A 43 12.72 -24.86 8.33
N SER A 44 11.78 -25.53 9.00
CA SER A 44 10.35 -25.27 8.82
C SER A 44 10.06 -23.79 9.03
N ALA A 45 9.33 -23.19 8.09
CA ALA A 45 9.00 -21.78 8.12
C ALA A 45 7.48 -21.62 8.05
N ASP A 46 6.87 -21.40 9.20
CA ASP A 46 5.48 -21.00 9.32
C ASP A 46 5.40 -19.47 9.35
N VAL A 47 4.62 -18.91 8.44
CA VAL A 47 4.49 -17.45 8.27
C VAL A 47 3.04 -17.03 8.31
N ILE A 48 2.81 -15.80 8.76
CA ILE A 48 1.62 -15.05 8.35
C ILE A 48 1.92 -14.49 6.98
N SER A 49 1.00 -14.65 6.03
CA SER A 49 1.11 -14.17 4.67
C SER A 49 -0.22 -13.60 4.22
N VAL A 50 -0.26 -12.30 3.96
CA VAL A 50 -1.49 -11.60 3.55
C VAL A 50 -1.19 -10.64 2.42
N SER A 51 -2.18 -10.43 1.55
CA SER A 51 -2.12 -9.48 0.45
C SER A 51 -3.42 -8.69 0.40
N PHE A 52 -3.32 -7.38 0.55
CA PHE A 52 -4.43 -6.44 0.59
C PHE A 52 -4.41 -5.58 -0.67
N MET A 53 -5.33 -5.85 -1.61
CA MET A 53 -5.44 -5.08 -2.85
C MET A 53 -5.69 -3.59 -2.57
N HIS A 54 -6.52 -3.27 -1.58
CA HIS A 54 -6.89 -1.89 -1.28
C HIS A 54 -5.78 -1.05 -0.64
N LEU A 55 -4.66 -1.67 -0.25
CA LEU A 55 -3.51 -0.97 0.31
C LEU A 55 -2.41 -0.67 -0.71
N GLY A 56 -2.54 -1.14 -1.97
CA GLY A 56 -1.66 -0.70 -3.05
C GLY A 56 -1.69 0.81 -3.23
N VAL A 57 -0.59 1.43 -3.65
CA VAL A 57 -0.48 2.90 -3.73
C VAL A 57 -1.60 3.52 -4.55
N ASP A 58 -1.90 2.97 -5.74
CA ASP A 58 -2.98 3.49 -6.58
C ASP A 58 -4.35 3.09 -6.06
N SER A 59 -4.54 1.80 -5.75
CA SER A 59 -5.84 1.26 -5.28
C SER A 59 -6.31 1.94 -3.99
N SER A 60 -5.38 2.20 -3.07
CA SER A 60 -5.65 2.95 -1.83
C SER A 60 -6.01 4.40 -2.09
N THR A 61 -5.35 5.10 -3.04
CA THR A 61 -5.78 6.45 -3.43
C THR A 61 -7.20 6.43 -4.00
N GLY A 62 -7.53 5.47 -4.87
CA GLY A 62 -8.86 5.34 -5.43
C GLY A 62 -9.94 5.12 -4.37
N LEU A 63 -9.74 4.13 -3.49
CA LEU A 63 -10.70 3.81 -2.42
C LEU A 63 -10.82 4.96 -1.41
N PHE A 64 -9.69 5.55 -1.02
CA PHE A 64 -9.66 6.68 -0.09
C PHE A 64 -10.47 7.87 -0.62
N LEU A 65 -10.28 8.25 -1.88
CA LEU A 65 -11.04 9.35 -2.49
C LEU A 65 -12.53 9.04 -2.56
N LYS A 66 -12.92 7.82 -2.95
CA LYS A 66 -14.34 7.43 -3.02
C LYS A 66 -15.00 7.46 -1.65
N GLN A 67 -14.36 6.91 -0.63
CA GLN A 67 -14.86 6.90 0.75
C GLN A 67 -14.94 8.31 1.33
N LEU A 68 -13.83 9.03 1.32
CA LEU A 68 -13.72 10.36 1.91
C LEU A 68 -14.70 11.33 1.25
N CYS A 69 -14.73 11.37 -0.08
CA CYS A 69 -15.57 12.31 -0.81
C CYS A 69 -17.02 11.86 -0.96
N SER A 70 -17.43 10.76 -0.33
CA SER A 70 -18.84 10.38 -0.16
C SER A 70 -19.34 10.62 1.27
N ASP A 71 -18.47 11.13 2.16
CA ASP A 71 -18.79 11.48 3.54
C ASP A 71 -19.18 12.97 3.60
N GLU A 72 -20.36 13.26 4.15
CA GLU A 72 -20.91 14.62 4.26
C GLU A 72 -20.03 15.55 5.10
N GLU A 73 -19.21 14.99 6.01
CA GLU A 73 -18.23 15.75 6.78
C GLU A 73 -17.18 16.42 5.88
N PHE A 74 -16.83 15.77 4.75
CA PHE A 74 -15.79 16.21 3.84
C PHE A 74 -16.33 16.71 2.50
N LEU A 75 -17.54 16.32 2.09
CA LEU A 75 -18.20 16.77 0.87
C LEU A 75 -19.24 17.85 1.19
N ILE A 76 -18.92 19.11 0.90
CA ILE A 76 -19.79 20.26 1.16
C ILE A 76 -20.00 21.02 -0.17
N ASP A 77 -21.25 21.20 -0.58
CA ASP A 77 -21.64 21.93 -1.81
C ASP A 77 -20.86 21.48 -3.06
N GLY A 78 -20.65 20.18 -3.18
CA GLY A 78 -19.91 19.55 -4.27
C GLY A 78 -18.40 19.76 -4.26
N VAL A 79 -17.84 20.17 -3.13
CA VAL A 79 -16.41 20.30 -2.88
C VAL A 79 -15.98 19.30 -1.83
N CYS A 80 -15.07 18.40 -2.19
CA CYS A 80 -14.46 17.47 -1.24
C CYS A 80 -13.18 18.08 -0.63
N TYR A 81 -13.15 18.21 0.69
CA TYR A 81 -12.03 18.76 1.45
C TYR A 81 -11.10 17.64 1.91
N ASN A 82 -10.05 17.36 1.14
CA ASN A 82 -9.15 16.24 1.41
C ASN A 82 -8.00 16.63 2.39
N PRO A 83 -7.93 16.02 3.59
CA PRO A 83 -6.90 16.32 4.57
C PRO A 83 -5.51 15.82 4.19
N CYS A 84 -5.44 14.79 3.35
CA CYS A 84 -4.18 14.23 2.86
C CYS A 84 -3.60 14.97 1.66
N PHE A 85 -4.29 15.96 1.11
CA PHE A 85 -3.74 16.84 0.06
C PHE A 85 -3.26 18.16 0.65
N PHE A 86 -2.18 18.70 0.10
CA PHE A 86 -1.58 19.95 0.58
C PHE A 86 -2.50 21.16 0.40
N LYS A 87 -2.35 22.16 1.28
CA LYS A 87 -3.05 23.45 1.15
C LYS A 87 -2.69 24.10 -0.19
N GLY A 88 -3.70 24.59 -0.91
CA GLY A 88 -3.54 25.21 -2.23
C GLY A 88 -3.46 24.22 -3.39
N TYR A 89 -3.52 22.91 -3.13
CA TYR A 89 -3.73 21.91 -4.17
C TYR A 89 -5.22 21.77 -4.50
N GLN A 90 -5.54 21.63 -5.79
CA GLN A 90 -6.89 21.37 -6.28
C GLN A 90 -6.86 20.46 -7.50
N GLN A 91 -7.85 19.57 -7.61
CA GLN A 91 -8.09 18.76 -8.80
C GLN A 91 -9.60 18.56 -9.06
N ALA A 92 -9.95 18.07 -10.26
CA ALA A 92 -11.30 17.59 -10.54
C ALA A 92 -11.64 16.37 -9.64
N CYS A 93 -12.91 16.22 -9.26
CA CYS A 93 -13.33 15.15 -8.37
C CYS A 93 -13.45 13.80 -9.09
N SER A 94 -12.34 13.07 -9.16
CA SER A 94 -12.25 11.73 -9.75
C SER A 94 -11.00 11.02 -9.22
N ALA A 95 -11.05 9.69 -9.22
CA ALA A 95 -9.91 8.81 -8.96
C ALA A 95 -9.03 8.55 -10.20
N GLY A 96 -9.21 9.32 -11.28
CA GLY A 96 -8.37 9.28 -12.48
C GLY A 96 -6.89 9.60 -12.22
N ALA A 97 -6.00 9.12 -13.09
CA ALA A 97 -4.59 9.45 -13.02
C ALA A 97 -4.35 10.96 -13.16
N VAL A 98 -3.57 11.51 -12.23
CA VAL A 98 -3.24 12.94 -12.14
C VAL A 98 -2.01 13.27 -12.99
N SER A 99 -2.04 14.39 -13.70
CA SER A 99 -0.88 15.00 -14.36
C SER A 99 -0.80 16.48 -14.00
N ILE A 100 0.39 16.94 -13.62
CA ILE A 100 0.64 18.31 -13.16
C ILE A 100 1.59 18.98 -14.13
N ASN A 101 1.16 20.09 -14.72
CA ASN A 101 1.98 20.88 -15.62
C ASN A 101 3.15 21.52 -14.84
N HIS A 102 4.38 21.23 -15.28
CA HIS A 102 5.60 21.66 -14.59
C HIS A 102 5.90 23.16 -14.71
N VAL A 103 5.18 23.91 -15.55
CA VAL A 103 5.39 25.34 -15.78
C VAL A 103 4.39 26.19 -15.00
N ASP A 104 3.10 25.92 -15.17
CA ASP A 104 2.03 26.76 -14.61
C ASP A 104 1.31 26.11 -13.41
N GLY A 105 1.59 24.83 -13.12
CA GLY A 105 0.96 24.10 -12.02
C GLY A 105 -0.44 23.59 -12.30
N THR A 106 -0.95 23.71 -13.53
CA THR A 106 -2.27 23.21 -13.92
C THR A 106 -2.36 21.71 -13.66
N VAL A 107 -3.39 21.31 -12.89
CA VAL A 107 -3.66 19.91 -12.55
C VAL A 107 -4.74 19.36 -13.48
N THR A 108 -4.44 18.24 -14.12
CA THR A 108 -5.37 17.51 -14.99
C THR A 108 -5.60 16.11 -14.43
N VAL A 109 -6.85 15.66 -14.47
CA VAL A 109 -7.26 14.32 -14.02
C VAL A 109 -7.80 13.58 -15.22
N SER A 110 -7.25 12.40 -15.50
CA SER A 110 -7.67 11.61 -16.66
C SER A 110 -9.10 11.09 -16.49
N GLY A 111 -9.95 11.32 -17.48
CA GLY A 111 -11.28 10.68 -17.58
C GLY A 111 -11.26 9.27 -18.16
N ASP A 112 -10.10 8.75 -18.57
CA ASP A 112 -9.98 7.39 -19.11
C ASP A 112 -10.15 6.36 -17.99
N MET A 113 -11.17 5.51 -18.13
CA MET A 113 -11.48 4.42 -17.21
C MET A 113 -10.27 3.51 -16.97
N ARG A 114 -9.43 3.26 -17.97
CA ARG A 114 -8.21 2.43 -17.83
C ARG A 114 -7.18 3.03 -16.88
N ARG A 115 -7.23 4.35 -16.70
CA ARG A 115 -6.34 5.11 -15.81
C ARG A 115 -7.02 5.53 -14.51
N ASN A 116 -8.24 5.03 -14.24
CA ASN A 116 -8.92 5.25 -12.99
C ASN A 116 -8.36 4.32 -11.91
N LYS A 117 -7.83 4.90 -10.83
CA LYS A 117 -7.18 4.18 -9.73
C LYS A 117 -8.13 3.26 -8.96
N LEU A 118 -9.44 3.53 -9.00
CA LEU A 118 -10.46 2.71 -8.34
C LEU A 118 -10.92 1.51 -9.20
N LYS A 119 -10.59 1.50 -10.49
CA LYS A 119 -11.03 0.45 -11.44
C LYS A 119 -10.72 -0.98 -10.95
N PRO A 120 -9.53 -1.31 -10.40
CA PRO A 120 -9.27 -2.68 -9.95
C PRO A 120 -10.27 -3.15 -8.88
N ILE A 121 -10.50 -2.32 -7.85
CA ILE A 121 -11.43 -2.63 -6.77
C ILE A 121 -12.88 -2.65 -7.30
N ALA A 122 -13.27 -1.70 -8.16
CA ALA A 122 -14.60 -1.66 -8.76
C ALA A 122 -14.86 -2.81 -9.76
N THR A 123 -13.80 -3.40 -10.32
CA THR A 123 -13.91 -4.62 -11.15
C THR A 123 -14.07 -5.84 -10.25
N TYR A 124 -13.35 -5.88 -9.13
CA TYR A 124 -13.46 -6.95 -8.14
C TYR A 124 -14.86 -6.98 -7.48
N CYS A 125 -15.35 -5.83 -7.03
CA CYS A 125 -16.69 -5.62 -6.48
C CYS A 125 -17.74 -5.54 -7.60
N SER A 126 -18.02 -6.68 -8.22
CA SER A 126 -19.01 -6.84 -9.29
C SER A 126 -19.84 -8.08 -9.05
N GLU A 127 -21.14 -8.05 -9.34
CA GLU A 127 -21.99 -9.25 -9.29
C GLU A 127 -21.46 -10.38 -10.17
N THR A 128 -20.75 -10.03 -11.25
CA THR A 128 -20.13 -10.98 -12.18
C THR A 128 -18.90 -11.69 -11.59
N ASN A 129 -18.35 -11.21 -10.47
CA ASN A 129 -17.25 -11.87 -9.78
C ASN A 129 -17.82 -12.94 -8.83
N PRO A 130 -17.55 -14.25 -9.05
CA PRO A 130 -18.05 -15.30 -8.18
C PRO A 130 -17.64 -15.13 -6.71
N GLU A 131 -16.47 -14.53 -6.44
CA GLU A 131 -16.05 -14.26 -5.05
C GLU A 131 -17.02 -13.33 -4.33
N ILE A 132 -17.67 -12.41 -5.05
CA ILE A 132 -18.69 -11.52 -4.49
C ILE A 132 -20.04 -12.22 -4.47
N GLY A 133 -20.50 -12.74 -5.62
CA GLY A 133 -21.84 -13.30 -5.77
C GLY A 133 -22.09 -14.58 -4.94
N MET A 134 -21.05 -15.34 -4.59
CA MET A 134 -21.20 -16.56 -3.78
C MET A 134 -21.43 -16.29 -2.29
N LYS A 135 -21.07 -15.10 -1.78
CA LYS A 135 -21.15 -14.77 -0.36
C LYS A 135 -21.88 -13.43 -0.17
N ALA A 136 -23.09 -13.48 0.38
CA ALA A 136 -23.89 -12.27 0.64
C ALA A 136 -23.14 -11.22 1.49
N ILE A 137 -22.25 -11.66 2.39
CA ILE A 137 -21.41 -10.75 3.18
C ILE A 137 -20.39 -9.97 2.32
N ASN A 138 -19.90 -10.55 1.23
CA ASN A 138 -18.92 -9.90 0.36
C ASN A 138 -19.57 -8.77 -0.45
N GLU A 139 -20.82 -8.96 -0.89
CA GLU A 139 -21.61 -7.90 -1.51
C GLU A 139 -21.84 -6.74 -0.55
N LEU A 140 -22.24 -7.04 0.69
CA LEU A 140 -22.41 -6.04 1.75
C LEU A 140 -21.09 -5.28 2.02
N GLN A 141 -19.97 -5.98 2.14
CA GLN A 141 -18.64 -5.38 2.32
C GLN A 141 -18.29 -4.40 1.19
N CYS A 142 -18.53 -4.77 -0.07
CA CYS A 142 -18.33 -3.85 -1.21
C CYS A 142 -19.22 -2.61 -1.13
N ARG A 143 -20.51 -2.78 -0.78
CA ARG A 143 -21.47 -1.67 -0.63
C ARG A 143 -21.13 -0.72 0.51
N GLU A 144 -20.72 -1.25 1.67
CA GLU A 144 -20.20 -0.46 2.78
C GLU A 144 -18.92 0.28 2.39
N ASN A 145 -18.13 -0.31 1.48
CA ASN A 145 -16.99 0.34 0.84
C ASN A 145 -17.38 1.32 -0.29
N LYS A 146 -18.66 1.70 -0.40
CA LYS A 146 -19.24 2.64 -1.38
C LYS A 146 -19.07 2.18 -2.84
N ILE A 147 -18.87 0.90 -3.06
CA ILE A 147 -18.71 0.30 -4.39
C ILE A 147 -19.82 -0.73 -4.55
N ASP A 148 -20.98 -0.29 -5.01
CA ASP A 148 -22.14 -1.17 -5.11
C ASP A 148 -21.99 -2.16 -6.29
N PRO A 149 -21.88 -3.48 -6.05
CA PRO A 149 -21.65 -4.45 -7.11
C PRO A 149 -22.77 -4.50 -8.17
N GLN A 150 -23.98 -4.04 -7.82
CA GLN A 150 -25.16 -4.05 -8.68
C GLN A 150 -25.13 -2.93 -9.74
N HIS A 151 -24.33 -1.88 -9.48
CA HIS A 151 -24.21 -0.74 -10.38
C HIS A 151 -23.21 -1.02 -11.52
N PRO A 152 -23.36 -0.36 -12.69
CA PRO A 152 -22.37 -0.44 -13.76
C PRO A 152 -21.02 0.14 -13.34
N LEU A 153 -19.95 -0.25 -14.02
CA LEU A 153 -18.57 0.14 -13.67
C LEU A 153 -18.39 1.65 -13.55
N GLU A 154 -19.02 2.42 -14.45
CA GLU A 154 -18.97 3.88 -14.49
C GLU A 154 -19.51 4.51 -13.20
N GLU A 155 -20.63 4.00 -12.69
CA GLU A 155 -21.23 4.45 -11.43
C GLU A 155 -20.42 3.98 -10.22
N ARG A 156 -19.90 2.75 -10.26
CA ARG A 156 -19.04 2.21 -9.19
C ARG A 156 -17.78 3.05 -8.97
N VAL A 157 -17.22 3.63 -10.02
CA VAL A 157 -16.02 4.48 -9.92
C VAL A 157 -16.31 5.97 -9.74
N ALA A 158 -17.53 6.43 -10.03
CA ALA A 158 -17.91 7.83 -9.92
C ALA A 158 -17.94 8.28 -8.45
N ILE A 159 -17.70 9.56 -8.18
CA ILE A 159 -17.89 10.15 -6.85
C ILE A 159 -19.10 11.08 -6.95
N GLU A 160 -20.26 10.60 -6.55
CA GLU A 160 -21.53 11.30 -6.72
C GLU A 160 -21.57 12.62 -5.95
N GLY A 161 -22.24 13.62 -6.51
CA GLY A 161 -22.39 14.94 -5.89
C GLY A 161 -21.09 15.76 -5.81
N CYS A 162 -19.96 15.27 -6.33
CA CYS A 162 -18.66 15.92 -6.17
C CYS A 162 -18.11 16.49 -7.49
N THR A 163 -17.65 17.74 -7.45
CA THR A 163 -17.13 18.46 -8.64
C THR A 163 -15.63 18.69 -8.57
N LYS A 164 -15.09 19.02 -7.38
CA LYS A 164 -13.66 19.26 -7.16
C LYS A 164 -13.20 18.74 -5.82
N ILE A 165 -11.91 18.40 -5.73
CA ILE A 165 -11.23 18.05 -4.49
C ILE A 165 -10.21 19.16 -4.19
N VAL A 166 -10.21 19.66 -2.97
CA VAL A 166 -9.27 20.68 -2.48
C VAL A 166 -8.48 20.15 -1.28
N GLY A 167 -7.19 20.44 -1.23
CA GLY A 167 -6.34 20.00 -0.11
C GLY A 167 -6.39 20.94 1.09
N THR A 168 -6.50 20.36 2.29
CA THR A 168 -6.51 21.12 3.55
C THR A 168 -5.21 20.99 4.35
N GLY A 169 -4.35 20.03 4.04
CA GLY A 169 -3.05 19.81 4.70
C GLY A 169 -3.17 19.55 6.20
N ASP A 170 -4.21 18.83 6.62
CA ASP A 170 -4.48 18.46 8.02
C ASP A 170 -4.06 17.01 8.25
N PHE A 171 -2.84 16.81 8.76
CA PHE A 171 -2.28 15.47 8.89
C PHE A 171 -3.00 14.61 9.93
N ASP A 172 -3.47 15.19 11.03
CA ASP A 172 -4.14 14.42 12.09
C ASP A 172 -5.43 13.79 11.53
N ARG A 173 -6.22 14.60 10.81
CA ARG A 173 -7.44 14.13 10.16
C ARG A 173 -7.14 13.20 8.99
N CYS A 174 -6.03 13.41 8.26
CA CYS A 174 -5.57 12.46 7.25
C CYS A 174 -5.28 11.08 7.84
N GLN A 175 -4.56 11.04 8.98
CA GLN A 175 -4.22 9.81 9.68
C GLN A 175 -5.47 9.10 10.21
N GLU A 176 -6.41 9.82 10.80
CA GLU A 176 -7.69 9.27 11.23
C GLU A 176 -8.45 8.63 10.06
N GLN A 177 -8.53 9.31 8.92
CA GLN A 177 -9.23 8.80 7.75
C GLN A 177 -8.50 7.61 7.11
N VAL A 178 -7.18 7.61 7.06
CA VAL A 178 -6.39 6.44 6.61
C VAL A 178 -6.61 5.24 7.52
N GLU A 179 -6.62 5.46 8.85
CA GLU A 179 -6.90 4.40 9.82
C GLU A 179 -8.31 3.81 9.61
N ARG A 180 -9.32 4.68 9.51
CA ARG A 180 -10.74 4.31 9.36
C ARG A 180 -11.05 3.64 8.02
N ILE A 181 -10.44 4.10 6.92
CA ILE A 181 -10.79 3.66 5.57
C ILE A 181 -9.92 2.49 5.11
N LEU A 182 -8.62 2.51 5.43
CA LEU A 182 -7.64 1.61 4.80
C LEU A 182 -7.10 0.56 5.78
N ILE A 183 -6.74 0.95 7.00
CA ILE A 183 -6.01 0.07 7.94
C ILE A 183 -6.94 -0.82 8.75
N SER A 184 -7.94 -0.21 9.39
CA SER A 184 -8.87 -0.86 10.30
C SER A 184 -10.33 -0.51 9.94
N PRO A 185 -10.77 -0.69 8.68
CA PRO A 185 -12.14 -0.43 8.31
C PRO A 185 -13.10 -1.33 9.09
N LYS A 186 -14.24 -0.76 9.47
CA LYS A 186 -15.32 -1.49 10.15
C LYS A 186 -15.80 -2.68 9.31
N TYR A 187 -15.90 -2.46 8.00
CA TYR A 187 -16.20 -3.49 7.01
C TYR A 187 -15.06 -3.51 5.99
N PRO A 188 -14.06 -4.39 6.15
CA PRO A 188 -12.99 -4.52 5.17
C PRO A 188 -13.51 -5.04 3.84
N LEU A 189 -12.75 -4.81 2.78
CA LEU A 189 -12.98 -5.51 1.52
C LEU A 189 -12.74 -7.02 1.72
N PRO A 190 -13.43 -7.90 0.97
CA PRO A 190 -13.31 -9.33 1.13
C PRO A 190 -11.86 -9.82 1.06
N ALA A 191 -11.45 -10.68 2.00
CA ALA A 191 -10.11 -11.27 2.00
C ALA A 191 -9.90 -12.24 0.84
N ASN A 192 -8.69 -12.23 0.27
CA ASN A 192 -8.25 -13.30 -0.60
C ASN A 192 -8.12 -14.60 0.21
N SER A 193 -8.81 -15.66 -0.24
CA SER A 193 -8.89 -16.96 0.44
C SER A 193 -7.99 -18.04 -0.17
N GLU A 194 -6.99 -17.67 -0.96
CA GLU A 194 -6.06 -18.60 -1.62
C GLU A 194 -5.15 -19.39 -0.64
N ALA A 195 -4.49 -20.45 -1.13
CA ALA A 195 -3.63 -21.32 -0.33
C ALA A 195 -2.49 -20.55 0.37
N THR A 196 -1.97 -19.54 -0.32
CA THR A 196 -0.89 -18.63 0.07
C THR A 196 -1.31 -17.50 1.01
N SER A 197 -2.62 -17.36 1.29
CA SER A 197 -3.17 -16.35 2.18
C SER A 197 -3.51 -16.94 3.55
N SER A 198 -3.19 -16.20 4.60
CA SER A 198 -3.54 -16.49 5.99
C SER A 198 -5.01 -16.20 6.31
N GLY A 199 -5.72 -15.45 5.46
CA GLY A 199 -7.16 -15.19 5.60
C GLY A 199 -7.55 -13.98 6.46
N PHE A 200 -6.62 -13.07 6.76
CA PHE A 200 -6.97 -11.78 7.39
C PHE A 200 -7.62 -10.83 6.38
N GLU A 201 -8.51 -9.96 6.87
CA GLU A 201 -9.25 -9.00 6.04
C GLU A 201 -8.71 -7.57 6.15
N SER A 202 -7.96 -7.24 7.21
CA SER A 202 -7.35 -5.92 7.36
C SER A 202 -5.98 -5.95 8.04
N LEU A 203 -5.20 -4.90 7.82
CA LEU A 203 -3.88 -4.75 8.45
C LEU A 203 -3.99 -4.58 9.97
N GLY A 204 -5.01 -3.85 10.44
CA GLY A 204 -5.28 -3.73 11.87
C GLY A 204 -5.60 -5.07 12.53
N GLN A 205 -6.33 -5.98 11.85
CA GLN A 205 -6.55 -7.33 12.37
C GLN A 205 -5.24 -8.12 12.48
N VAL A 206 -4.35 -8.00 11.48
CA VAL A 206 -3.07 -8.72 11.48
C VAL A 206 -2.28 -8.43 12.75
N PHE A 207 -1.97 -7.16 13.03
CA PHE A 207 -1.13 -6.80 14.18
C PHE A 207 -1.85 -6.90 15.52
N LYS A 208 -3.18 -6.84 15.53
CA LYS A 208 -3.99 -7.05 16.75
C LYS A 208 -4.01 -8.51 17.20
N PHE A 209 -4.11 -9.45 16.25
CA PHE A 209 -4.28 -10.87 16.57
C PHE A 209 -2.99 -11.67 16.41
N VAL A 210 -2.03 -11.18 15.65
CA VAL A 210 -0.73 -11.82 15.47
C VAL A 210 0.37 -10.78 15.57
N SER A 211 1.32 -11.06 16.46
CA SER A 211 2.42 -10.17 16.73
C SER A 211 3.73 -10.95 16.63
N THR A 212 4.83 -10.26 16.33
CA THR A 212 6.12 -10.91 16.09
C THR A 212 7.25 -10.04 16.59
N ASN A 213 8.21 -10.65 17.30
CA ASN A 213 9.47 -9.99 17.65
C ASN A 213 10.48 -10.03 16.49
N ALA A 214 10.13 -10.62 15.34
CA ALA A 214 11.01 -10.60 14.19
C ALA A 214 11.25 -9.16 13.72
N PRO A 215 12.47 -8.79 13.28
CA PRO A 215 12.70 -7.49 12.68
C PRO A 215 11.85 -7.35 11.41
N MET A 216 11.30 -6.15 11.19
CA MET A 216 10.42 -5.85 10.07
C MET A 216 11.09 -4.89 9.08
N VAL A 217 10.99 -5.21 7.79
CA VAL A 217 11.49 -4.36 6.71
C VAL A 217 10.31 -3.86 5.89
N VAL A 218 10.10 -2.54 5.89
CA VAL A 218 9.13 -1.87 5.04
C VAL A 218 9.79 -1.57 3.69
N THR A 219 9.16 -2.03 2.62
CA THR A 219 9.64 -1.83 1.25
C THR A 219 8.52 -1.34 0.33
N GLY A 220 8.86 -1.08 -0.94
CA GLY A 220 8.03 -0.37 -1.90
C GLY A 220 8.48 1.07 -2.08
N TRP A 221 8.53 1.51 -3.35
CA TRP A 221 9.11 2.81 -3.72
C TRP A 221 8.45 3.97 -2.97
N ALA A 222 7.12 4.00 -2.89
CA ALA A 222 6.37 5.08 -2.26
C ALA A 222 6.65 5.20 -0.76
N MET A 223 6.68 4.08 -0.03
CA MET A 223 6.92 4.07 1.41
C MET A 223 8.32 4.58 1.73
N VAL A 224 9.33 4.05 1.04
CA VAL A 224 10.72 4.47 1.29
C VAL A 224 10.98 5.90 0.78
N ALA A 225 10.38 6.31 -0.33
CA ALA A 225 10.49 7.68 -0.83
C ALA A 225 9.87 8.70 0.13
N ALA A 226 8.75 8.36 0.78
CA ALA A 226 8.10 9.23 1.76
C ALA A 226 9.02 9.51 2.97
N ILE A 227 9.63 8.47 3.55
CA ILE A 227 10.60 8.61 4.66
C ILE A 227 11.81 9.46 4.22
N ARG A 228 12.39 9.15 3.05
CA ARG A 228 13.54 9.91 2.52
C ARG A 228 13.20 11.36 2.26
N LEU A 229 11.97 11.67 1.86
CA LEU A 229 11.51 13.04 1.65
C LEU A 229 11.45 13.82 2.97
N LEU A 230 10.98 13.21 4.06
CA LEU A 230 11.01 13.83 5.39
C LEU A 230 12.44 14.11 5.87
N VAL A 231 13.36 13.17 5.65
CA VAL A 231 14.79 13.37 5.97
C VAL A 231 15.39 14.49 5.12
N LYS A 232 15.11 14.50 3.81
CA LYS A 232 15.57 15.56 2.88
C LYS A 232 15.02 16.94 3.28
N ALA A 233 13.79 17.00 3.76
CA ALA A 233 13.16 18.23 4.26
C ALA A 233 13.67 18.65 5.65
N GLY A 234 14.52 17.86 6.30
CA GLY A 234 15.08 18.15 7.62
C GLY A 234 14.04 18.08 8.74
N VAL A 235 12.91 17.40 8.53
CA VAL A 235 11.86 17.23 9.56
C VAL A 235 11.93 15.87 10.25
N LEU A 236 12.73 14.94 9.73
CA LEU A 236 13.01 13.63 10.31
C LEU A 236 14.52 13.38 10.36
N SER A 237 15.00 12.73 11.42
CA SER A 237 16.42 12.41 11.57
C SER A 237 16.90 11.43 10.49
N SER A 238 18.13 11.58 10.01
CA SER A 238 18.79 10.57 9.18
C SER A 238 19.06 9.26 9.91
N SER A 239 19.03 9.28 11.25
CA SER A 239 19.16 8.11 12.13
C SER A 239 17.81 7.50 12.54
N PHE A 240 16.71 7.91 11.92
CA PHE A 240 15.37 7.41 12.25
C PHE A 240 15.30 5.88 12.12
N SER A 241 14.76 5.23 13.16
CA SER A 241 14.69 3.77 13.28
C SER A 241 13.29 3.26 13.59
N GLY A 242 12.24 3.99 13.19
CA GLY A 242 10.87 3.49 13.22
C GLY A 242 10.04 3.82 14.45
N GLY A 243 10.26 4.96 15.12
CA GLY A 243 9.38 5.42 16.20
C GLY A 243 8.10 6.09 15.69
N SER A 244 6.91 5.63 16.12
CA SER A 244 5.62 6.17 15.64
C SER A 244 5.45 7.67 15.90
N VAL A 245 5.73 8.12 17.13
CA VAL A 245 5.57 9.52 17.56
C VAL A 245 6.50 10.46 16.79
N GLU A 246 7.75 10.03 16.53
CA GLU A 246 8.69 10.82 15.73
C GLU A 246 8.21 10.97 14.30
N LEU A 247 7.73 9.87 13.70
CA LEU A 247 7.23 9.85 12.33
C LEU A 247 5.95 10.68 12.17
N GLU A 248 5.02 10.60 13.10
CA GLU A 248 3.79 11.39 13.12
C GLU A 248 4.12 12.89 13.17
N LYS A 249 4.99 13.29 14.11
CA LYS A 249 5.40 14.70 14.25
C LYS A 249 6.08 15.23 12.99
N ALA A 250 6.98 14.45 12.39
CA ALA A 250 7.66 14.84 11.15
C ALA A 250 6.67 14.96 9.98
N SER A 251 5.74 14.01 9.87
CA SER A 251 4.71 13.99 8.82
C SER A 251 3.75 15.17 8.95
N LYS A 252 3.32 15.50 10.17
CA LYS A 252 2.49 16.69 10.45
C LYS A 252 3.19 17.98 10.04
N ALA A 253 4.47 18.13 10.39
CA ALA A 253 5.26 19.29 9.99
C ALA A 253 5.39 19.41 8.47
N PHE A 254 5.55 18.27 7.77
CA PHE A 254 5.67 18.24 6.32
C PHE A 254 4.35 18.52 5.60
N CYS A 255 3.27 17.87 6.02
CA CYS A 255 1.96 17.95 5.38
C CYS A 255 1.25 19.28 5.58
N ALA A 256 1.69 20.08 6.56
CA ALA A 256 1.28 21.47 6.73
C ALA A 256 1.82 22.41 5.62
N ALA A 257 2.68 21.93 4.73
CA ALA A 257 3.18 22.69 3.59
C ALA A 257 2.06 23.17 2.66
N SER A 258 2.37 24.22 1.91
CA SER A 258 1.46 24.79 0.90
C SER A 258 2.02 24.60 -0.50
N VAL A 259 1.14 24.41 -1.48
CA VAL A 259 1.50 24.46 -2.90
C VAL A 259 1.58 25.91 -3.35
N LYS A 260 2.68 26.29 -3.98
CA LYS A 260 2.86 27.60 -4.63
C LYS A 260 3.39 27.42 -6.04
N VAL A 261 2.94 28.25 -6.97
CA VAL A 261 3.50 28.32 -8.32
C VAL A 261 4.52 29.45 -8.35
N LEU A 262 5.80 29.11 -8.52
CA LEU A 262 6.90 30.06 -8.57
C LEU A 262 7.33 30.31 -10.02
N LYS A 263 7.47 31.59 -10.39
CA LYS A 263 7.88 32.00 -11.74
C LYS A 263 9.24 31.39 -12.10
N GLY A 264 9.29 30.67 -13.23
CA GLY A 264 10.51 30.03 -13.74
C GLY A 264 10.87 28.69 -13.08
N ILE A 265 10.17 28.28 -12.01
CA ILE A 265 10.41 27.00 -11.31
C ILE A 265 9.23 26.04 -11.48
N GLY A 266 8.00 26.57 -11.49
CA GLY A 266 6.77 25.79 -11.56
C GLY A 266 6.10 25.59 -10.19
N PRO A 267 5.18 24.62 -10.07
CA PRO A 267 4.53 24.30 -8.80
C PRO A 267 5.52 23.63 -7.84
N VAL A 268 5.59 24.14 -6.61
CA VAL A 268 6.45 23.62 -5.54
C VAL A 268 5.67 23.40 -4.25
N LEU A 269 6.05 22.36 -3.52
CA LEU A 269 5.77 22.21 -2.10
C LEU A 269 6.65 23.18 -1.34
N TYR A 270 6.03 24.12 -0.65
CA TYR A 270 6.70 25.19 0.08
C TYR A 270 6.55 24.98 1.59
N LEU A 271 7.64 24.61 2.25
CA LEU A 271 7.81 24.74 3.69
C LEU A 271 8.65 25.99 3.96
N PRO A 272 8.10 27.02 4.66
CA PRO A 272 8.85 28.23 4.97
C PRO A 272 10.22 27.91 5.60
N ASP A 273 11.27 28.54 5.04
CA ASP A 273 12.66 28.56 5.56
C ASP A 273 13.33 27.19 5.76
N LYS A 274 12.77 26.11 5.20
CA LYS A 274 13.29 24.75 5.39
C LYS A 274 13.48 23.98 4.09
N PHE A 275 12.51 24.06 3.18
CA PHE A 275 12.47 23.11 2.07
C PHE A 275 11.58 23.59 0.92
N GLN A 276 12.06 23.35 -0.30
CA GLN A 276 11.28 23.49 -1.53
C GLN A 276 11.48 22.24 -2.38
N GLU A 277 10.37 21.60 -2.78
CA GLU A 277 10.38 20.45 -3.68
C GLU A 277 9.41 20.67 -4.82
N LYS A 278 9.78 20.28 -6.03
CA LYS A 278 8.85 20.34 -7.16
C LYS A 278 7.65 19.43 -6.92
N LEU A 279 6.46 19.98 -7.06
CA LEU A 279 5.22 19.20 -7.05
C LEU A 279 5.09 18.43 -8.36
N ASN A 280 4.72 17.16 -8.28
CA ASN A 280 4.51 16.28 -9.42
C ASN A 280 3.43 15.22 -9.11
N SER A 281 3.10 14.41 -10.11
CA SER A 281 2.07 13.37 -9.99
C SER A 281 2.39 12.27 -8.98
N GLN A 282 3.64 12.14 -8.53
CA GLN A 282 4.08 11.11 -7.59
C GLN A 282 4.10 11.60 -6.13
N ASN A 283 4.13 12.91 -5.89
CA ASN A 283 4.25 13.46 -4.53
C ASN A 283 3.06 14.34 -4.09
N HIS A 284 2.09 14.64 -4.96
CA HIS A 284 0.92 15.44 -4.61
C HIS A 284 0.03 14.84 -3.50
N ASP A 285 -0.02 13.52 -3.39
CA ASP A 285 -0.80 12.76 -2.40
C ASP A 285 0.09 12.04 -1.38
N ILE A 286 1.37 12.42 -1.27
CA ILE A 286 2.37 11.73 -0.43
C ILE A 286 1.98 11.68 1.05
N CYS A 287 1.19 12.64 1.54
CA CYS A 287 0.72 12.68 2.92
C CYS A 287 -0.19 11.52 3.29
N LYS A 288 -0.94 10.93 2.34
CA LYS A 288 -1.64 9.66 2.55
C LYS A 288 -0.66 8.53 2.83
N THR A 289 0.43 8.47 2.06
CA THR A 289 1.49 7.46 2.24
C THR A 289 2.23 7.66 3.56
N LEU A 290 2.44 8.90 4.00
CA LEU A 290 3.00 9.20 5.32
C LEU A 290 2.06 8.76 6.45
N ALA A 291 0.77 9.06 6.34
CA ALA A 291 -0.25 8.59 7.28
C ALA A 291 -0.29 7.06 7.34
N LEU A 292 -0.15 6.39 6.19
CA LEU A 292 -0.06 4.93 6.11
C LEU A 292 1.19 4.37 6.81
N ASN A 293 2.36 5.02 6.64
CA ASN A 293 3.58 4.63 7.37
C ASN A 293 3.42 4.84 8.88
N ALA A 294 2.86 5.99 9.30
CA ALA A 294 2.64 6.29 10.71
C ALA A 294 1.69 5.28 11.37
N ALA A 295 0.57 4.98 10.72
CA ALA A 295 -0.39 3.97 11.19
C ALA A 295 0.26 2.58 11.25
N LEU A 296 0.96 2.15 10.21
CA LEU A 296 1.66 0.85 10.18
C LEU A 296 2.63 0.70 11.37
N VAL A 297 3.45 1.72 11.63
CA VAL A 297 4.40 1.71 12.76
C VAL A 297 3.66 1.69 14.09
N ALA A 298 2.61 2.51 14.25
CA ALA A 298 1.81 2.54 15.48
C ALA A 298 1.15 1.18 15.78
N HIS A 299 0.62 0.47 14.77
CA HIS A 299 0.07 -0.87 14.93
C HIS A 299 1.13 -1.91 15.30
N MET A 300 2.34 -1.82 14.71
CA MET A 300 3.45 -2.71 15.07
C MET A 300 3.97 -2.46 16.50
N GLU A 301 4.04 -1.20 16.93
CA GLU A 301 4.46 -0.84 18.30
C GLU A 301 3.42 -1.21 19.36
N ALA A 302 2.13 -1.11 19.03
CA ALA A 302 1.03 -1.45 19.94
C ALA A 302 0.76 -2.96 20.03
N ALA A 303 1.35 -3.77 19.14
CA ALA A 303 1.19 -5.22 19.15
C ALA A 303 1.82 -5.85 20.40
N GLU A 304 1.26 -6.96 20.88
CA GLU A 304 1.73 -7.64 22.11
C GLU A 304 3.23 -8.00 22.04
N LYS A 305 3.67 -8.46 20.87
CA LYS A 305 5.07 -8.71 20.50
C LYS A 305 5.46 -7.74 19.39
N GLY A 306 5.96 -6.57 19.77
CA GLY A 306 6.47 -5.58 18.83
C GLY A 306 7.78 -6.04 18.16
N PRO A 307 8.03 -5.69 16.90
CA PRO A 307 9.25 -6.07 16.20
C PRO A 307 10.48 -5.44 16.86
N VAL A 308 11.58 -6.19 16.96
CA VAL A 308 12.84 -5.70 17.57
C VAL A 308 13.46 -4.52 16.82
N SER A 309 13.14 -4.36 15.54
CA SER A 309 13.52 -3.20 14.73
C SER A 309 12.61 -3.05 13.52
N ILE A 310 12.46 -1.81 13.04
CA ILE A 310 11.74 -1.47 11.82
C ILE A 310 12.68 -0.66 10.93
N SER A 311 12.78 -1.02 9.66
CA SER A 311 13.66 -0.35 8.68
C SER A 311 12.97 -0.15 7.33
N TRP A 312 13.46 0.81 6.53
CA TRP A 312 12.92 1.14 5.20
C TRP A 312 13.97 0.93 4.12
N GLU A 313 13.82 -0.12 3.33
CA GLU A 313 14.85 -0.55 2.38
C GLU A 313 14.31 -0.76 0.96
N LYS A 314 15.14 -0.45 -0.04
CA LYS A 314 14.86 -0.73 -1.47
C LYS A 314 15.64 -1.92 -2.01
N GLY A 315 16.72 -2.30 -1.34
CA GLY A 315 17.64 -3.30 -1.83
C GLY A 315 18.51 -3.83 -0.70
N VAL A 316 19.20 -4.93 -0.99
CA VAL A 316 20.13 -5.56 -0.07
C VAL A 316 21.54 -5.17 -0.46
N LYS A 317 22.37 -4.85 0.53
CA LYS A 317 23.79 -4.56 0.36
C LYS A 317 24.64 -5.69 0.92
N ASP A 318 25.79 -5.94 0.31
CA ASP A 318 26.80 -6.85 0.84
C ASP A 318 27.60 -6.22 1.99
N GLU A 319 28.54 -6.98 2.54
CA GLU A 319 29.45 -6.55 3.62
C GLU A 319 30.34 -5.35 3.23
N LYS A 320 30.53 -5.11 1.93
CA LYS A 320 31.29 -3.96 1.39
C LYS A 320 30.38 -2.75 1.13
N GLY A 321 29.08 -2.85 1.43
CA GLY A 321 28.08 -1.81 1.20
C GLY A 321 27.62 -1.69 -0.26
N GLN A 322 28.00 -2.63 -1.14
CA GLN A 322 27.58 -2.66 -2.54
C GLN A 322 26.20 -3.31 -2.65
N GLN A 323 25.31 -2.74 -3.46
CA GLN A 323 23.99 -3.30 -3.68
C GLN A 323 24.09 -4.58 -4.51
N VAL A 324 23.60 -5.70 -3.97
CA VAL A 324 23.64 -7.02 -4.62
C VAL A 324 22.33 -7.39 -5.32
N ALA A 325 21.21 -6.87 -4.82
CA ALA A 325 19.90 -7.05 -5.43
C ALA A 325 18.93 -5.96 -4.95
N GLU A 326 17.91 -5.69 -5.76
CA GLU A 326 16.72 -4.97 -5.29
C GLU A 326 15.81 -5.92 -4.50
N LEU A 327 15.12 -5.38 -3.50
CA LEU A 327 14.07 -6.11 -2.80
C LEU A 327 12.84 -6.22 -3.71
N GLY A 328 12.17 -7.37 -3.66
CA GLY A 328 10.99 -7.67 -4.44
C GLY A 328 10.84 -9.17 -4.70
N TRP A 329 9.77 -9.54 -5.39
CA TRP A 329 9.39 -10.94 -5.62
C TRP A 329 10.33 -11.69 -6.59
N GLN A 330 11.11 -10.99 -7.41
CA GLN A 330 11.88 -11.56 -8.52
C GLN A 330 12.93 -12.56 -8.04
N VAL A 331 13.70 -12.20 -7.00
CA VAL A 331 14.69 -13.10 -6.40
C VAL A 331 13.99 -14.29 -5.75
N GLY A 332 12.84 -14.07 -5.10
CA GLY A 332 12.01 -15.13 -4.52
C GLY A 332 11.52 -16.14 -5.57
N ALA A 333 11.07 -15.66 -6.73
CA ALA A 333 10.64 -16.52 -7.84
C ALA A 333 11.78 -17.38 -8.39
N ILE A 334 12.99 -16.83 -8.51
CA ILE A 334 14.19 -17.60 -8.87
C ILE A 334 14.45 -18.66 -7.79
N LEU A 335 14.54 -18.25 -6.52
CA LEU A 335 14.85 -19.13 -5.39
C LEU A 335 13.86 -20.29 -5.25
N GLN A 336 12.55 -20.05 -5.42
CA GLN A 336 11.54 -21.09 -5.37
C GLN A 336 11.85 -22.25 -6.32
N GLN A 337 12.37 -21.94 -7.52
CA GLN A 337 12.75 -22.97 -8.50
C GLN A 337 14.12 -23.56 -8.19
N VAL A 338 15.16 -22.72 -8.13
CA VAL A 338 16.56 -23.20 -8.07
C VAL A 338 16.90 -23.90 -6.76
N LEU A 339 16.18 -23.62 -5.68
CA LEU A 339 16.40 -24.31 -4.41
C LEU A 339 15.92 -25.78 -4.48
N HIS A 340 15.00 -26.15 -5.37
CA HIS A 340 14.61 -27.54 -5.56
C HIS A 340 15.58 -28.26 -6.51
N VAL A 341 16.84 -28.45 -6.07
CA VAL A 341 18.00 -28.84 -6.88
C VAL A 341 17.73 -29.96 -7.90
N GLN A 342 17.13 -31.09 -7.48
CA GLN A 342 16.84 -32.20 -8.41
C GLN A 342 15.80 -31.81 -9.46
N LEU A 343 14.71 -31.17 -9.06
CA LEU A 343 13.67 -30.70 -9.98
C LEU A 343 14.25 -29.67 -10.95
N TRP A 344 15.02 -28.72 -10.44
CA TRP A 344 15.68 -27.69 -11.24
C TRP A 344 16.67 -28.31 -12.23
N SER A 345 17.48 -29.28 -11.81
CA SER A 345 18.44 -29.96 -12.69
C SER A 345 17.74 -30.60 -13.89
N ASN A 346 16.66 -31.32 -13.63
CA ASN A 346 15.91 -32.01 -14.66
C ASN A 346 15.22 -31.04 -15.62
N VAL A 347 14.59 -29.97 -15.10
CA VAL A 347 13.86 -29.01 -15.93
C VAL A 347 14.82 -28.10 -16.72
N ALA A 348 15.85 -27.57 -16.08
CA ALA A 348 16.71 -26.56 -16.68
C ALA A 348 17.84 -27.14 -17.53
N TYR A 349 18.41 -28.30 -17.16
CA TYR A 349 19.61 -28.84 -17.82
C TYR A 349 19.34 -30.12 -18.62
N GLU A 350 18.54 -31.05 -18.10
CA GLU A 350 18.25 -32.32 -18.81
C GLU A 350 17.16 -32.12 -19.87
N THR A 351 16.05 -31.49 -19.50
CA THR A 351 14.96 -31.14 -20.42
C THR A 351 15.34 -29.90 -21.22
N GLY A 352 15.68 -28.83 -20.50
CA GLY A 352 16.29 -27.62 -21.00
C GLY A 352 15.61 -27.00 -22.22
N TRP A 353 16.39 -26.26 -22.99
CA TRP A 353 15.94 -25.66 -24.24
C TRP A 353 15.68 -26.71 -25.34
N THR A 354 16.28 -27.90 -25.23
CA THR A 354 16.17 -28.99 -26.21
C THR A 354 14.76 -29.56 -26.32
N HIS A 355 13.95 -29.45 -25.26
CA HIS A 355 12.52 -29.81 -25.31
C HIS A 355 11.72 -29.00 -26.36
N ASN A 356 12.18 -27.80 -26.71
CA ASN A 356 11.49 -26.91 -27.65
C ASN A 356 11.91 -27.14 -29.11
N LEU A 357 12.81 -28.09 -29.38
CA LEU A 357 13.16 -28.47 -30.74
C LEU A 357 12.08 -29.40 -31.30
N SER A 358 11.36 -28.95 -32.33
CA SER A 358 10.58 -29.85 -33.17
C SER A 358 11.54 -30.68 -34.01
N LEU A 359 11.45 -32.01 -33.90
CA LEU A 359 12.04 -32.91 -34.89
C LEU A 359 11.24 -32.76 -36.20
N GLU A 360 11.75 -31.95 -37.12
CA GLU A 360 11.39 -32.07 -38.55
C GLU A 360 12.10 -33.26 -39.19
#